data_AF-A0A947PY48-F1
#
_entry.id   AF-A0A947PY48-F1
#
_cell.length_a   1.000
_cell.length_b   1.000
_cell.length_c   1.000
_cell.angle_alpha   90.00
_cell.angle_beta   90.00
_cell.angle_gamma   90.00
#
_symmetry.space_group_name_H-M   'P 1'
#
loop_
_entity.id
_entity.type
_entity.pdbx_description
1 polymer ?
#
loop_
_entity_poly.entity_id
_entity_poly.type
_entity_poly.pdbx_seq_one_letter_code
_entity_poly.pdbx_strand_id
1 'polypeptide(L)'
;MAQQTMLLIGTRKGLFIAESADRSDWALRGPYCETWPVNHAIADPKTGTIYAGGGNEWFGPAVWKSTDQGKSWTHSSAGLTYGEGEPPIKAVWSLAVRDGVLYAGVDPAGLFRSTDGGETWEHVQGLRDHPTRPHWMAGGAGLILHSLLVHPEDANRIWVGISSAGVFYTGDGGKSWEPRNKGTRADYNPEDQRYPEFGQCVHSLVMAAGEPDILYQQNHCGMYRSEDGGQNWISIEPGLPSSFGFPAAAHPRDTDTLFLLPLNGDIAGRYVPDAKVAVYRSRDRGRNWQALRTGLPQENAFVGVLRQALATDRLEPAGVYFGTSGGQLYASPDEGDSWRCVAPHLPVIVSLETLSVPR
;
A
#
# COMPACT_ATOMS: atom_id res chain seq x y z
N MET A 1 29.15 -4.66 -5.93
CA MET A 1 28.66 -6.01 -5.59
C MET A 1 27.40 -6.24 -6.41
N ALA A 2 27.22 -7.41 -7.01
CA ALA A 2 25.99 -7.70 -7.76
C ALA A 2 24.80 -7.66 -6.78
N GLN A 3 23.73 -6.96 -7.14
CA GLN A 3 22.49 -6.89 -6.36
C GLN A 3 21.42 -7.73 -7.06
N GLN A 4 20.63 -8.45 -6.28
CA GLN A 4 19.45 -9.15 -6.74
C GLN A 4 18.21 -8.38 -6.29
N THR A 5 17.25 -8.21 -7.19
CA THR A 5 15.94 -7.63 -6.90
C THR A 5 14.99 -8.77 -6.53
N MET A 6 14.28 -8.60 -5.42
CA MET A 6 13.20 -9.46 -4.97
C MET A 6 11.89 -8.68 -4.97
N LEU A 7 10.82 -9.29 -5.45
CA LEU A 7 9.45 -8.80 -5.32
C LEU A 7 8.72 -9.70 -4.34
N LEU A 8 8.21 -9.12 -3.26
CA LEU A 8 7.33 -9.79 -2.31
C LEU A 8 5.89 -9.59 -2.78
N ILE A 9 5.22 -10.68 -3.16
CA ILE A 9 3.95 -10.65 -3.87
C ILE A 9 2.86 -11.21 -2.96
N GLY A 10 2.16 -10.32 -2.27
CA GLY A 10 1.00 -10.68 -1.45
C GLY A 10 -0.17 -11.06 -2.34
N THR A 11 -0.79 -12.20 -2.07
CA THR A 11 -1.93 -12.69 -2.84
C THR A 11 -3.04 -13.20 -1.94
N ARG A 12 -4.22 -13.44 -2.53
CA ARG A 12 -5.31 -14.15 -1.84
C ARG A 12 -5.02 -15.61 -1.51
N LYS A 13 -3.88 -16.18 -1.95
CA LYS A 13 -3.45 -17.56 -1.68
C LYS A 13 -1.96 -17.62 -1.34
N GLY A 14 -1.57 -16.99 -0.23
CA GLY A 14 -0.19 -16.97 0.24
C GLY A 14 0.65 -15.82 -0.31
N LEU A 15 1.92 -15.86 0.06
CA LEU A 15 2.98 -14.97 -0.43
C LEU A 15 3.78 -15.69 -1.52
N PHE A 16 4.11 -15.00 -2.59
CA PHE A 16 5.11 -15.44 -3.56
C PHE A 16 6.30 -14.50 -3.54
N ILE A 17 7.46 -14.99 -3.95
CA ILE A 17 8.66 -14.18 -4.11
C ILE A 17 9.17 -14.38 -5.54
N ALA A 18 9.31 -13.27 -6.28
CA ALA A 18 9.97 -13.28 -7.57
C ALA A 18 11.36 -12.64 -7.45
N GLU A 19 12.37 -13.25 -8.06
CA GLU A 19 13.77 -12.85 -7.91
C GLU A 19 14.42 -12.66 -9.27
N SER A 20 15.19 -11.58 -9.42
CA SER A 20 15.88 -11.28 -10.67
C SER A 20 17.21 -10.57 -10.42
N ALA A 21 18.25 -10.94 -11.17
CA ALA A 21 19.55 -10.28 -11.13
C ALA A 21 19.66 -9.09 -12.11
N ASP A 22 18.83 -9.07 -13.14
CA ASP A 22 18.88 -8.10 -14.25
C ASP A 22 17.54 -7.38 -14.48
N ARG A 23 16.53 -7.68 -13.65
CA ARG A 23 15.13 -7.23 -13.76
C ARG A 23 14.43 -7.64 -15.06
N SER A 24 15.01 -8.59 -15.80
CA SER A 24 14.47 -9.10 -17.06
C SER A 24 14.00 -10.55 -16.91
N ASP A 25 14.86 -11.42 -16.38
CA ASP A 25 14.53 -12.82 -16.11
C ASP A 25 14.18 -13.01 -14.64
N TRP A 26 13.00 -13.55 -14.38
CA TRP A 26 12.44 -13.67 -13.03
C TRP A 26 12.22 -15.14 -12.65
N ALA A 27 12.81 -15.55 -11.53
CA ALA A 27 12.53 -16.83 -10.89
C ALA A 27 11.44 -16.65 -9.83
N LEU A 28 10.37 -17.44 -9.91
CA LEU A 28 9.26 -17.38 -8.97
C LEU A 28 9.31 -18.55 -7.99
N ARG A 29 9.08 -18.28 -6.70
CA ARG A 29 8.95 -19.29 -5.65
C ARG A 29 7.81 -18.99 -4.67
N GLY A 30 7.30 -20.04 -4.03
CA GLY A 30 6.07 -20.04 -3.23
C GLY A 30 5.07 -21.10 -3.73
N PRO A 31 3.81 -21.09 -3.25
CA PRO A 31 3.27 -20.17 -2.25
C PRO A 31 3.84 -20.44 -0.84
N TYR A 32 4.04 -19.38 -0.07
CA TYR A 32 4.43 -19.41 1.35
C TYR A 32 3.26 -19.06 2.27
N CYS A 33 3.55 -18.97 3.59
CA CYS A 33 2.58 -18.57 4.62
C CYS A 33 1.35 -19.48 4.65
N GLU A 34 1.58 -20.79 4.50
CA GLU A 34 0.53 -21.83 4.50
C GLU A 34 -0.63 -21.54 3.53
N THR A 35 -0.39 -20.77 2.47
CA THR A 35 -1.40 -20.32 1.49
C THR A 35 -2.52 -19.45 2.08
N TRP A 36 -2.37 -18.95 3.31
CA TRP A 36 -3.28 -17.95 3.88
C TRP A 36 -3.23 -16.66 3.05
N PRO A 37 -4.33 -15.90 2.93
CA PRO A 37 -4.28 -14.60 2.26
C PRO A 37 -3.23 -13.70 2.93
N VAL A 38 -2.33 -13.14 2.12
CA VAL A 38 -1.31 -12.19 2.56
C VAL A 38 -1.64 -10.84 1.95
N ASN A 39 -2.06 -9.90 2.78
CA ASN A 39 -2.50 -8.57 2.34
C ASN A 39 -1.33 -7.62 2.10
N HIS A 40 -0.25 -7.76 2.87
CA HIS A 40 0.95 -6.95 2.72
C HIS A 40 2.19 -7.72 3.18
N ALA A 41 3.30 -7.56 2.46
CA ALA A 41 4.59 -8.05 2.90
C ALA A 41 5.63 -6.94 2.79
N ILE A 42 6.49 -6.82 3.79
CA ILE A 42 7.57 -5.84 3.86
C ILE A 42 8.89 -6.51 4.19
N ALA A 43 10.00 -5.83 3.93
CA ALA A 43 11.31 -6.23 4.43
C ALA A 43 11.92 -5.12 5.28
N ASP A 44 12.58 -5.50 6.37
CA ASP A 44 13.41 -4.57 7.12
C ASP A 44 14.72 -4.32 6.34
N PRO A 45 14.97 -3.08 5.87
CA PRO A 45 16.15 -2.78 5.07
C PRO A 45 17.46 -2.95 5.86
N LYS A 46 17.42 -2.97 7.19
CA LYS A 46 18.63 -3.15 8.03
C LYS A 46 19.00 -4.62 8.19
N THR A 47 18.00 -5.49 8.39
CA THR A 47 18.23 -6.90 8.73
C THR A 47 17.98 -7.85 7.57
N GLY A 48 17.24 -7.43 6.54
CA GLY A 48 16.74 -8.30 5.49
C GLY A 48 15.61 -9.23 5.95
N THR A 49 15.11 -9.06 7.18
CA THR A 49 13.99 -9.85 7.70
C THR A 49 12.71 -9.50 6.93
N ILE A 50 12.02 -10.52 6.45
CA ILE A 50 10.75 -10.35 5.71
C ILE A 50 9.60 -10.60 6.68
N TYR A 51 8.62 -9.70 6.65
CA TYR A 51 7.36 -9.82 7.38
C TYR A 51 6.18 -9.88 6.41
N ALA A 52 5.21 -10.76 6.66
CA ALA A 52 4.01 -10.88 5.85
C ALA A 52 2.76 -10.82 6.73
N GLY A 53 1.95 -9.79 6.56
CA GLY A 53 0.69 -9.58 7.27
C GLY A 53 -0.47 -10.17 6.48
N GLY A 54 -1.28 -10.98 7.14
CA GLY A 54 -2.39 -11.65 6.49
C GLY A 54 -3.43 -12.18 7.44
N GLY A 55 -4.15 -13.19 6.97
CA GLY A 55 -5.27 -13.79 7.68
C GLY A 55 -6.61 -13.57 6.98
N ASN A 56 -7.67 -14.07 7.62
CA ASN A 56 -9.05 -13.86 7.23
C ASN A 56 -9.98 -14.23 8.40
N GLU A 57 -11.29 -14.13 8.20
CA GLU A 57 -12.31 -14.43 9.22
C GLU A 57 -12.26 -15.86 9.79
N TRP A 58 -11.65 -16.82 9.09
CA TRP A 58 -11.55 -18.20 9.55
C TRP A 58 -10.28 -18.46 10.35
N PHE A 59 -9.18 -17.85 9.95
CA PHE A 59 -7.87 -18.09 10.53
C PHE A 59 -7.46 -17.05 11.58
N GLY A 60 -8.11 -15.88 11.56
CA GLY A 60 -7.68 -14.72 12.33
C GLY A 60 -6.47 -14.02 11.72
N PRO A 61 -5.97 -12.95 12.37
CA PRO A 61 -4.82 -12.20 11.92
C PRO A 61 -3.52 -12.96 12.21
N ALA A 62 -2.53 -12.82 11.35
CA ALA A 62 -1.18 -13.29 11.64
C ALA A 62 -0.14 -12.37 10.99
N VAL A 63 1.01 -12.23 11.66
CA VAL A 63 2.23 -11.70 11.05
C VAL A 63 3.25 -12.83 10.94
N TRP A 64 3.50 -13.22 9.69
CA TRP A 64 4.54 -14.16 9.32
C TRP A 64 5.90 -13.47 9.30
N LYS A 65 6.95 -14.20 9.63
CA LYS A 65 8.32 -13.72 9.71
C LYS A 65 9.27 -14.72 9.08
N SER A 66 10.23 -14.20 8.31
CA SER A 66 11.33 -14.98 7.78
C SER A 66 12.64 -14.21 7.90
N THR A 67 13.65 -14.87 8.47
CA THR A 67 15.00 -14.32 8.65
C THR A 67 16.01 -14.93 7.67
N ASP A 68 15.56 -15.76 6.73
CA ASP A 68 16.39 -16.50 5.78
C ASP A 68 15.97 -16.26 4.33
N GLN A 69 15.48 -15.05 4.06
CA GLN A 69 14.96 -14.61 2.77
C GLN A 69 13.78 -15.47 2.29
N GLY A 70 12.88 -15.87 3.18
CA GLY A 70 11.66 -16.59 2.83
C GLY A 70 11.85 -18.09 2.57
N LYS A 71 12.94 -18.71 3.01
CA LYS A 71 13.14 -20.17 2.92
C LYS A 71 12.34 -20.89 4.01
N SER A 72 12.28 -20.31 5.20
CA SER A 72 11.45 -20.76 6.31
C SER A 72 10.67 -19.60 6.92
N TRP A 73 9.53 -19.94 7.56
CA TRP A 73 8.59 -18.98 8.09
C TRP A 73 8.07 -19.44 9.46
N THR A 74 7.95 -18.49 10.38
CA THR A 74 7.14 -18.59 11.60
C THR A 74 6.06 -17.52 11.56
N HIS A 75 5.05 -17.58 12.44
CA HIS A 75 4.11 -16.48 12.59
C HIS A 75 3.68 -16.32 14.05
N SER A 76 3.21 -15.12 14.39
CA SER A 76 2.55 -14.84 15.66
C SER A 76 1.27 -14.04 15.44
N SER A 77 0.32 -14.27 16.35
CA SER A 77 -0.91 -13.50 16.52
C SER A 77 -1.04 -12.96 17.94
N ALA A 78 -0.02 -13.15 18.79
CA ALA A 78 -0.10 -12.81 20.21
C ALA A 78 -0.29 -11.29 20.40
N GLY A 79 -1.39 -10.92 21.05
CA GLY A 79 -1.75 -9.51 21.29
C GLY A 79 -2.47 -8.81 20.12
N LEU A 80 -2.62 -9.46 18.95
CA LEU A 80 -3.47 -8.97 17.86
C LEU A 80 -4.95 -9.27 18.16
N THR A 81 -5.47 -8.64 19.20
CA THR A 81 -6.87 -8.74 19.60
C THR A 81 -7.40 -7.39 20.05
N TYR A 82 -8.71 -7.21 19.90
CA TYR A 82 -9.43 -6.16 20.62
C TYR A 82 -9.85 -6.65 22.01
N GLY A 83 -10.41 -5.75 22.82
CA GLY A 83 -10.86 -6.06 24.17
C GLY A 83 -12.03 -7.05 24.19
N GLU A 84 -12.33 -7.55 25.38
CA GLU A 84 -13.44 -8.48 25.59
C GLU A 84 -14.77 -7.88 25.10
N GLY A 85 -15.52 -8.64 24.31
CA GLY A 85 -16.80 -8.21 23.74
C GLY A 85 -16.70 -7.39 22.44
N GLU A 86 -15.50 -7.07 21.97
CA GLU A 86 -15.29 -6.42 20.66
C GLU A 86 -15.24 -7.47 19.52
N PRO A 87 -15.64 -7.10 18.28
CA PRO A 87 -15.48 -7.97 17.13
C PRO A 87 -14.01 -8.40 16.96
N PRO A 88 -13.72 -9.67 16.63
CA PRO A 88 -12.35 -10.11 16.44
C PRO A 88 -11.70 -9.40 15.26
N ILE A 89 -10.37 -9.25 15.33
CA ILE A 89 -9.58 -8.88 14.16
C ILE A 89 -9.66 -10.03 13.15
N LYS A 90 -9.93 -9.70 11.90
CA LYS A 90 -10.04 -10.65 10.78
C LYS A 90 -8.69 -10.87 10.12
N ALA A 91 -7.93 -9.81 9.89
CA ALA A 91 -6.66 -9.90 9.18
C ALA A 91 -5.74 -8.72 9.50
N VAL A 92 -4.43 -8.94 9.36
CA VAL A 92 -3.45 -7.87 9.19
C VAL A 92 -3.50 -7.41 7.73
N TRP A 93 -3.68 -6.11 7.53
CA TRP A 93 -3.87 -5.48 6.23
C TRP A 93 -2.63 -4.72 5.75
N SER A 94 -1.89 -4.12 6.68
CA SER A 94 -0.68 -3.36 6.36
C SER A 94 0.38 -3.54 7.41
N LEU A 95 1.63 -3.33 7.01
CA LEU A 95 2.81 -3.47 7.85
C LEU A 95 3.75 -2.31 7.56
N ALA A 96 4.44 -1.84 8.59
CA ALA A 96 5.60 -0.96 8.46
C ALA A 96 6.67 -1.38 9.48
N VAL A 97 7.94 -1.20 9.13
CA VAL A 97 9.06 -1.45 10.04
C VAL A 97 10.02 -0.28 10.02
N ARG A 98 10.40 0.20 11.21
CA ARG A 98 11.40 1.25 11.36
C ARG A 98 12.13 1.09 12.68
N ASP A 99 13.46 1.10 12.61
CA ASP A 99 14.34 1.07 13.79
C ASP A 99 13.99 -0.06 14.79
N GLY A 100 13.63 -1.24 14.26
CA GLY A 100 13.27 -2.43 15.04
C GLY A 100 11.83 -2.43 15.58
N VAL A 101 11.07 -1.37 15.35
CA VAL A 101 9.64 -1.27 15.70
C VAL A 101 8.80 -1.66 14.48
N LEU A 102 7.89 -2.61 14.68
CA LEU A 102 6.89 -3.00 13.69
C LEU A 102 5.55 -2.36 14.02
N TYR A 103 4.82 -2.00 12.97
CA TYR A 103 3.44 -1.56 13.04
C TYR A 103 2.57 -2.45 12.15
N ALA A 104 1.35 -2.75 12.61
CA ALA A 104 0.36 -3.53 11.89
C ALA A 104 -0.98 -2.80 11.86
N GLY A 105 -1.45 -2.51 10.66
CA GLY A 105 -2.82 -2.06 10.40
C GLY A 105 -3.71 -3.27 10.17
N VAL A 106 -4.91 -3.27 10.74
CA VAL A 106 -5.80 -4.44 10.75
C VAL A 106 -7.20 -4.16 10.18
N ASP A 107 -7.98 -5.22 9.99
CA ASP A 107 -9.43 -5.21 9.70
C ASP A 107 -10.18 -5.95 10.82
N PRO A 108 -11.17 -5.35 11.53
CA PRO A 108 -11.57 -3.94 11.46
C PRO A 108 -10.45 -2.97 11.86
N ALA A 109 -10.52 -1.69 11.47
CA ALA A 109 -9.40 -0.74 11.55
C ALA A 109 -8.88 -0.51 12.99
N GLY A 110 -7.59 -0.74 13.15
CA GLY A 110 -6.81 -0.51 14.36
C GLY A 110 -5.33 -0.55 14.03
N LEU A 111 -4.52 0.04 14.91
CA LEU A 111 -3.06 0.09 14.76
C LEU A 111 -2.41 -0.63 15.93
N PHE A 112 -1.61 -1.63 15.61
CA PHE A 112 -0.84 -2.39 16.59
C PHE A 112 0.65 -2.14 16.40
N ARG A 113 1.41 -2.27 17.49
CA ARG A 113 2.86 -2.07 17.50
C ARG A 113 3.54 -3.28 18.14
N SER A 114 4.71 -3.65 17.64
CA SER A 114 5.59 -4.66 18.23
C SER A 114 7.01 -4.10 18.33
N THR A 115 7.70 -4.43 19.43
CA THR A 115 9.10 -4.06 19.70
C THR A 115 10.03 -5.25 19.88
N ASP A 116 9.51 -6.47 19.72
CA ASP A 116 10.22 -7.74 19.89
C ASP A 116 10.36 -8.50 18.57
N GLY A 117 10.26 -7.78 17.45
CA GLY A 117 10.39 -8.36 16.11
C GLY A 117 9.18 -9.18 15.67
N GLY A 118 7.98 -8.80 16.13
CA GLY A 118 6.69 -9.33 15.69
C GLY A 118 6.16 -10.48 16.52
N GLU A 119 6.80 -10.79 17.66
CA GLU A 119 6.39 -11.91 18.53
C GLU A 119 5.16 -11.54 19.35
N THR A 120 5.10 -10.32 19.90
CA THR A 120 3.93 -9.79 20.60
C THR A 120 3.53 -8.41 20.09
N TRP A 121 2.23 -8.12 20.18
CA TRP A 121 1.62 -6.90 19.64
C TRP A 121 0.80 -6.17 20.69
N GLU A 122 0.89 -4.84 20.68
CA GLU A 122 0.15 -3.94 21.56
C GLU A 122 -0.70 -2.97 20.75
N HIS A 123 -1.95 -2.76 21.16
CA HIS A 123 -2.84 -1.80 20.51
C HIS A 123 -2.43 -0.36 20.84
N VAL A 124 -2.21 0.45 19.82
CA VAL A 124 -1.87 1.88 19.95
C VAL A 124 -3.10 2.65 20.45
N GLN A 125 -3.12 2.94 21.76
CA GLN A 125 -4.27 3.51 22.46
C GLN A 125 -4.71 4.86 21.90
N GLY A 126 -3.78 5.75 21.51
CA GLY A 126 -4.14 7.08 21.01
C GLY A 126 -5.06 7.04 19.79
N LEU A 127 -4.90 6.06 18.89
CA LEU A 127 -5.78 5.90 17.73
C LEU A 127 -7.05 5.13 18.10
N ARG A 128 -6.95 4.19 19.05
CA ARG A 128 -8.10 3.43 19.59
C ARG A 128 -9.09 4.33 20.32
N ASP A 129 -8.61 5.33 21.02
CA ASP A 129 -9.41 6.24 21.84
C ASP A 129 -9.76 7.53 21.10
N HIS A 130 -9.39 7.62 19.81
CA HIS A 130 -9.66 8.81 19.01
C HIS A 130 -11.18 9.12 19.00
N PRO A 131 -11.62 10.36 19.28
CA PRO A 131 -13.03 10.69 19.47
C PRO A 131 -13.94 10.37 18.26
N THR A 132 -13.38 10.38 17.05
CA THR A 132 -14.13 10.09 15.83
C THR A 132 -14.29 8.60 15.55
N ARG A 133 -13.55 7.70 16.23
CA ARG A 133 -13.54 6.26 15.94
C ARG A 133 -14.94 5.63 15.93
N PRO A 134 -15.86 5.96 16.85
CA PRO A 134 -17.24 5.44 16.81
C PRO A 134 -18.02 5.77 15.53
N HIS A 135 -17.55 6.75 14.73
CA HIS A 135 -18.20 7.24 13.52
C HIS A 135 -17.51 6.74 12.23
N TRP A 136 -16.45 5.92 12.35
CA TRP A 136 -15.77 5.35 11.19
C TRP A 136 -16.62 4.28 10.54
N MET A 137 -16.70 4.30 9.21
CA MET A 137 -17.59 3.45 8.44
C MET A 137 -16.79 2.56 7.49
N ALA A 138 -17.22 1.30 7.37
CA ALA A 138 -16.60 0.38 6.44
C ALA A 138 -16.78 0.85 4.99
N GLY A 139 -15.70 0.76 4.20
CA GLY A 139 -15.79 0.86 2.74
C GLY A 139 -16.10 -0.51 2.11
N GLY A 140 -16.03 -0.58 0.78
CA GLY A 140 -16.30 -1.83 0.05
C GLY A 140 -15.32 -2.99 0.33
N ALA A 141 -14.20 -2.73 1.00
CA ALA A 141 -13.23 -3.75 1.42
C ALA A 141 -13.26 -4.02 2.94
N GLY A 142 -14.25 -3.48 3.67
CA GLY A 142 -14.26 -3.44 5.13
C GLY A 142 -13.78 -2.09 5.68
N LEU A 143 -13.74 -1.99 7.01
CA LEU A 143 -13.13 -0.87 7.72
C LEU A 143 -11.67 -1.23 7.96
N ILE A 144 -10.75 -0.79 7.09
CA ILE A 144 -9.37 -1.31 7.06
C ILE A 144 -8.34 -0.20 7.25
N LEU A 145 -7.27 -0.50 8.00
CA LEU A 145 -6.07 0.35 8.08
C LEU A 145 -5.00 -0.23 7.14
N HIS A 146 -4.76 0.45 6.02
CA HIS A 146 -3.99 -0.11 4.89
C HIS A 146 -2.73 0.68 4.52
N SER A 147 -2.66 1.98 4.81
CA SER A 147 -1.47 2.80 4.55
C SER A 147 -0.80 3.14 5.87
N LEU A 148 0.50 2.85 5.98
CA LEU A 148 1.33 3.11 7.15
C LEU A 148 2.63 3.76 6.70
N LEU A 149 2.80 5.05 7.00
CA LEU A 149 4.02 5.79 6.69
C LEU A 149 4.67 6.25 7.98
N VAL A 150 5.88 5.76 8.26
CA VAL A 150 6.71 6.22 9.38
C VAL A 150 7.75 7.18 8.80
N HIS A 151 7.87 8.38 9.38
CA HIS A 151 8.82 9.38 8.91
C HIS A 151 10.26 8.83 8.95
N PRO A 152 11.07 9.04 7.89
CA PRO A 152 12.39 8.43 7.77
C PRO A 152 13.42 8.96 8.77
N GLU A 153 13.17 10.11 9.40
CA GLU A 153 14.11 10.76 10.33
C GLU A 153 13.52 10.97 11.73
N ASP A 154 12.23 10.68 11.94
CA ASP A 154 11.56 10.90 13.23
C ASP A 154 10.47 9.84 13.45
N ALA A 155 10.80 8.79 14.20
CA ALA A 155 9.88 7.67 14.42
C ALA A 155 8.60 8.06 15.19
N ASN A 156 8.50 9.27 15.75
CA ASN A 156 7.27 9.76 16.38
C ASN A 156 6.24 10.26 15.37
N ARG A 157 6.66 10.53 14.14
CA ARG A 157 5.82 11.07 13.07
C ARG A 157 5.32 9.93 12.19
N ILE A 158 4.02 9.64 12.29
CA ILE A 158 3.39 8.52 11.59
C ILE A 158 2.09 9.00 10.94
N TRP A 159 1.88 8.59 9.69
CA TRP A 159 0.60 8.75 9.00
C TRP A 159 -0.05 7.40 8.77
N VAL A 160 -1.36 7.35 8.95
CA VAL A 160 -2.18 6.17 8.64
C VAL A 160 -3.31 6.52 7.71
N GLY A 161 -3.62 5.62 6.76
CA GLY A 161 -4.78 5.72 5.88
C GLY A 161 -5.81 4.63 6.22
N ILE A 162 -7.06 5.06 6.41
CA ILE A 162 -8.17 4.18 6.79
C ILE A 162 -9.32 4.32 5.78
N SER A 163 -9.80 3.19 5.24
CA SER A 163 -11.01 3.13 4.39
C SER A 163 -12.20 2.62 5.22
N SER A 164 -13.22 3.41 5.57
CA SER A 164 -13.38 4.85 5.34
C SER A 164 -13.33 5.60 6.68
N ALA A 165 -12.32 6.44 6.83
CA ALA A 165 -12.19 7.40 7.93
C ALA A 165 -11.24 8.54 7.55
N GLY A 166 -10.31 8.33 6.63
CA GLY A 166 -9.40 9.36 6.15
C GLY A 166 -7.94 9.06 6.47
N VAL A 167 -7.11 10.09 6.33
CA VAL A 167 -5.73 10.14 6.80
C VAL A 167 -5.72 10.66 8.24
N PHE A 168 -4.96 9.99 9.10
CA PHE A 168 -4.65 10.45 10.46
C PHE A 168 -3.15 10.56 10.63
N TYR A 169 -2.71 11.50 11.46
CA TYR A 169 -1.31 11.75 11.76
C TYR A 169 -1.08 11.81 13.27
N THR A 170 0.08 11.32 13.70
CA THR A 170 0.63 11.57 15.03
C THR A 170 2.02 12.18 14.89
N GLY A 171 2.34 13.13 15.77
CA GLY A 171 3.70 13.68 15.93
C GLY A 171 4.36 13.30 17.26
N ASP A 172 3.71 12.45 18.06
CA ASP A 172 4.12 12.12 19.43
C ASP A 172 4.26 10.60 19.68
N GLY A 173 4.43 9.83 18.60
CA GLY A 173 4.63 8.38 18.67
C GLY A 173 3.35 7.60 18.92
N GLY A 174 2.20 8.16 18.52
CA GLY A 174 0.90 7.51 18.58
C GLY A 174 0.12 7.72 19.88
N LYS A 175 0.54 8.68 20.73
CA LYS A 175 -0.19 9.04 21.95
C LYS A 175 -1.43 9.87 21.63
N SER A 176 -1.32 10.77 20.67
CA SER A 176 -2.44 11.52 20.10
C SER A 176 -2.41 11.48 18.58
N TRP A 177 -3.60 11.63 17.99
CA TRP A 177 -3.79 11.60 16.54
C TRP A 177 -4.70 12.74 16.11
N GLU A 178 -4.44 13.30 14.94
CA GLU A 178 -5.26 14.32 14.32
C GLU A 178 -5.65 13.93 12.89
N PRO A 179 -6.87 14.25 12.43
CA PRO A 179 -7.28 14.04 11.05
C PRO A 179 -6.52 14.99 10.11
N ARG A 180 -6.15 14.48 8.93
CA ARG A 180 -5.37 15.17 7.90
C ARG A 180 -6.06 15.09 6.54
N ASN A 181 -7.29 15.60 6.45
CA ASN A 181 -8.16 15.40 5.26
C ASN A 181 -8.59 16.69 4.55
N LYS A 182 -8.20 17.87 5.05
CA LYS A 182 -8.66 19.15 4.51
C LYS A 182 -8.32 19.28 3.02
N GLY A 183 -9.33 19.55 2.19
CA GLY A 183 -9.19 19.62 0.73
C GLY A 183 -9.43 18.29 -0.01
N THR A 184 -9.61 17.18 0.70
CA THR A 184 -9.96 15.88 0.12
C THR A 184 -11.48 15.70 0.07
N ARG A 185 -12.01 15.33 -1.11
CA ARG A 185 -13.44 15.14 -1.31
C ARG A 185 -13.96 13.81 -0.76
N ALA A 186 -15.25 13.81 -0.42
CA ALA A 186 -16.08 12.64 -0.18
C ALA A 186 -17.36 12.81 -1.03
N ASP A 187 -17.27 12.52 -2.33
CA ASP A 187 -18.34 12.80 -3.31
C ASP A 187 -19.61 11.93 -3.11
N TYR A 188 -19.55 10.94 -2.22
CA TYR A 188 -20.72 10.17 -1.75
C TYR A 188 -21.53 10.89 -0.65
N ASN A 189 -21.05 12.00 -0.12
CA ASN A 189 -21.79 12.87 0.80
C ASN A 189 -22.64 13.90 0.03
N PRO A 190 -23.65 14.52 0.69
CA PRO A 190 -24.32 15.70 0.16
C PRO A 190 -23.34 16.80 -0.27
N GLU A 191 -23.75 17.61 -1.25
CA GLU A 191 -22.90 18.62 -1.90
C GLU A 191 -22.24 19.62 -0.93
N ASP A 192 -22.97 20.04 0.11
CA ASP A 192 -22.53 20.94 1.18
C ASP A 192 -21.62 20.27 2.23
N GLN A 193 -21.47 18.94 2.16
CA GLN A 193 -20.70 18.11 3.09
C GLN A 193 -19.58 17.31 2.40
N ARG A 194 -19.21 17.70 1.18
CA ARG A 194 -18.18 17.02 0.37
C ARG A 194 -16.77 17.11 0.94
N TYR A 195 -16.51 17.99 1.90
CA TYR A 195 -15.20 18.16 2.51
C TYR A 195 -15.28 18.01 4.04
N PRO A 196 -15.65 16.82 4.55
CA PRO A 196 -15.74 16.60 5.99
C PRO A 196 -14.34 16.53 6.61
N GLU A 197 -14.25 16.71 7.93
CA GLU A 197 -12.98 16.57 8.67
C GLU A 197 -12.42 15.12 8.61
N PHE A 198 -13.33 14.14 8.58
CA PHE A 198 -13.02 12.72 8.49
C PHE A 198 -14.13 11.99 7.70
N GLY A 199 -13.89 10.72 7.41
CA GLY A 199 -14.84 9.85 6.68
C GLY A 199 -14.46 9.61 5.23
N GLN A 200 -13.38 10.22 4.72
CA GLN A 200 -12.85 9.97 3.38
C GLN A 200 -12.42 8.50 3.20
N CYS A 201 -12.63 7.97 2.00
CA CYS A 201 -12.21 6.62 1.62
C CYS A 201 -10.84 6.67 0.92
N VAL A 202 -9.78 6.83 1.70
CA VAL A 202 -8.39 6.80 1.18
C VAL A 202 -8.10 5.40 0.67
N HIS A 203 -7.46 5.27 -0.50
CA HIS A 203 -7.08 3.97 -1.07
C HIS A 203 -5.58 3.69 -1.01
N SER A 204 -4.74 4.72 -1.11
CA SER A 204 -3.29 4.60 -0.93
C SER A 204 -2.73 5.94 -0.50
N LEU A 205 -1.72 5.93 0.36
CA LEU A 205 -0.97 7.10 0.80
C LEU A 205 0.53 6.80 0.64
N VAL A 206 1.26 7.64 -0.09
CA VAL A 206 2.70 7.49 -0.33
C VAL A 206 3.45 8.79 -0.05
N MET A 207 4.72 8.65 0.32
CA MET A 207 5.62 9.74 0.68
C MET A 207 6.63 9.99 -0.44
N ALA A 208 6.89 11.24 -0.78
CA ALA A 208 7.92 11.59 -1.74
C ALA A 208 9.33 11.29 -1.20
N ALA A 209 10.25 10.88 -2.08
CA ALA A 209 11.64 10.69 -1.69
C ALA A 209 12.28 12.03 -1.31
N GLY A 210 13.09 12.04 -0.25
CA GLY A 210 13.89 13.21 0.16
C GLY A 210 13.12 14.37 0.81
N GLU A 211 11.80 14.48 0.60
CA GLU A 211 10.95 15.51 1.21
C GLU A 211 9.72 14.85 1.88
N PRO A 212 9.85 14.35 3.12
CA PRO A 212 8.84 13.51 3.78
C PRO A 212 7.55 14.25 4.19
N ASP A 213 7.48 15.57 4.02
CA ASP A 213 6.26 16.37 4.17
C ASP A 213 5.41 16.42 2.88
N ILE A 214 5.99 15.99 1.75
CA ILE A 214 5.26 15.82 0.50
C ILE A 214 4.64 14.44 0.46
N LEU A 215 3.31 14.41 0.48
CA LEU A 215 2.51 13.20 0.46
C LEU A 215 1.59 13.21 -0.76
N TYR A 216 1.35 12.02 -1.32
CA TYR A 216 0.37 11.80 -2.37
C TYR A 216 -0.64 10.77 -1.90
N GLN A 217 -1.91 10.95 -2.25
CA GLN A 217 -2.93 9.94 -1.98
C GLN A 217 -3.80 9.64 -3.20
N GLN A 218 -3.97 8.35 -3.49
CA GLN A 218 -5.14 7.89 -4.22
C GLN A 218 -6.31 7.80 -3.24
N ASN A 219 -7.35 8.55 -3.54
CA ASN A 219 -8.61 8.49 -2.82
C ASN A 219 -9.68 7.81 -3.69
N HIS A 220 -10.78 7.39 -3.08
CA HIS A 220 -11.98 7.02 -3.80
C HIS A 220 -12.51 8.17 -4.68
N CYS A 221 -12.39 9.39 -4.18
CA CYS A 221 -12.86 10.60 -4.85
C CYS A 221 -11.69 11.47 -5.30
N GLY A 222 -10.81 10.93 -6.15
CA GLY A 222 -9.72 11.70 -6.77
C GLY A 222 -8.30 11.33 -6.34
N MET A 223 -7.36 12.12 -6.85
CA MET A 223 -5.93 12.03 -6.54
C MET A 223 -5.47 13.37 -5.97
N TYR A 224 -4.69 13.34 -4.90
CA TYR A 224 -4.28 14.55 -4.19
C TYR A 224 -2.80 14.57 -3.86
N ARG A 225 -2.24 15.78 -3.80
CA ARG A 225 -0.93 16.10 -3.23
C ARG A 225 -1.11 16.97 -1.99
N SER A 226 -0.27 16.74 -1.00
CA SER A 226 0.01 17.63 0.11
C SER A 226 1.49 17.99 0.10
N GLU A 227 1.83 19.22 0.50
CA GLU A 227 3.22 19.68 0.70
C GLU A 227 3.52 20.01 2.18
N ASP A 228 2.56 19.75 3.08
CA ASP A 228 2.62 20.14 4.50
C ASP A 228 2.25 18.99 5.44
N GLY A 229 2.60 17.75 5.07
CA GLY A 229 2.36 16.57 5.91
C GLY A 229 0.88 16.20 6.05
N GLY A 230 0.07 16.48 5.04
CA GLY A 230 -1.35 16.16 4.95
C GLY A 230 -2.28 17.21 5.55
N GLN A 231 -1.76 18.38 5.93
CA GLN A 231 -2.59 19.45 6.51
C GLN A 231 -3.50 20.08 5.46
N ASN A 232 -3.05 20.20 4.21
CA ASN A 232 -3.86 20.67 3.09
C ASN A 232 -3.61 19.80 1.86
N TRP A 233 -4.70 19.36 1.22
CA TRP A 233 -4.67 18.55 0.02
C TRP A 233 -5.17 19.32 -1.20
N ILE A 234 -4.45 19.20 -2.30
CA ILE A 234 -4.77 19.80 -3.59
C ILE A 234 -4.97 18.67 -4.59
N SER A 235 -6.07 18.72 -5.36
CA SER A 235 -6.33 17.74 -6.41
C SER A 235 -5.27 17.86 -7.51
N ILE A 236 -4.73 16.71 -7.93
CA ILE A 236 -3.80 16.55 -9.04
C ILE A 236 -4.41 15.63 -10.13
N GLU A 237 -5.74 15.58 -10.19
CA GLU A 237 -6.52 14.81 -11.17
C GLU A 237 -6.45 15.32 -12.62
N PRO A 238 -6.33 16.64 -12.91
CA PRO A 238 -6.35 17.11 -14.29
C PRO A 238 -5.34 16.37 -15.18
N GLY A 239 -5.83 15.79 -16.28
CA GLY A 239 -5.03 14.99 -17.22
C GLY A 239 -5.09 13.47 -17.02
N LEU A 240 -5.65 12.99 -15.91
CA LEU A 240 -5.95 11.57 -15.71
C LEU A 240 -7.25 11.16 -16.44
N PRO A 241 -7.38 9.89 -16.89
CA PRO A 241 -8.57 9.39 -17.56
C PRO A 241 -9.76 9.15 -16.63
N SER A 242 -9.53 9.18 -15.31
CA SER A 242 -10.51 8.87 -14.27
C SER A 242 -10.02 9.44 -12.93
N SER A 243 -10.96 9.76 -12.04
CA SER A 243 -10.71 10.16 -10.65
C SER A 243 -10.63 8.96 -9.70
N PHE A 244 -10.92 7.75 -10.16
CA PHE A 244 -10.96 6.55 -9.36
C PHE A 244 -9.78 5.62 -9.66
N GLY A 245 -9.24 4.97 -8.64
CA GLY A 245 -8.13 4.03 -8.71
C GLY A 245 -7.79 3.53 -7.31
N PHE A 246 -6.78 2.66 -7.17
CA PHE A 246 -6.32 2.22 -5.84
C PHE A 246 -4.85 2.54 -5.56
N PRO A 247 -3.90 2.17 -6.42
CA PRO A 247 -2.50 2.32 -6.08
C PRO A 247 -1.94 3.71 -6.38
N ALA A 248 -0.94 4.08 -5.60
CA ALA A 248 0.04 5.11 -5.93
C ALA A 248 1.44 4.59 -5.54
N ALA A 249 2.48 5.04 -6.24
CA ALA A 249 3.87 4.83 -5.85
C ALA A 249 4.69 6.09 -6.12
N ALA A 250 5.52 6.50 -5.17
CA ALA A 250 6.46 7.60 -5.36
C ALA A 250 7.77 7.06 -5.94
N HIS A 251 8.47 7.86 -6.74
CA HIS A 251 9.81 7.49 -7.19
C HIS A 251 10.76 7.43 -5.98
N PRO A 252 11.66 6.42 -5.90
CA PRO A 252 12.44 6.21 -4.68
C PRO A 252 13.59 7.18 -4.47
N ARG A 253 13.92 8.00 -5.48
CA ARG A 253 15.04 8.95 -5.47
C ARG A 253 14.70 10.34 -6.00
N ASP A 254 13.50 10.53 -6.55
CA ASP A 254 13.07 11.78 -7.20
C ASP A 254 11.78 12.22 -6.54
N THR A 255 11.84 13.37 -5.87
CA THR A 255 10.73 13.95 -5.13
C THR A 255 9.53 14.27 -6.02
N ASP A 256 9.78 14.59 -7.29
CA ASP A 256 8.77 15.13 -8.19
C ASP A 256 8.06 14.05 -8.99
N THR A 257 8.58 12.82 -8.96
CA THR A 257 8.08 11.71 -9.77
C THR A 257 7.17 10.78 -8.97
N LEU A 258 6.00 10.47 -9.53
CA LEU A 258 5.05 9.49 -8.98
C LEU A 258 4.31 8.74 -10.09
N PHE A 259 3.78 7.58 -9.72
CA PHE A 259 3.09 6.64 -10.59
C PHE A 259 1.70 6.29 -10.04
N LEU A 260 0.73 6.24 -10.95
CA LEU A 260 -0.65 5.84 -10.67
C LEU A 260 -1.14 4.80 -11.67
N LEU A 261 -2.21 4.11 -11.32
CA LEU A 261 -2.91 3.21 -12.22
C LEU A 261 -4.44 3.36 -12.02
N PRO A 262 -5.05 4.37 -12.67
CA PRO A 262 -6.48 4.64 -12.54
C PRO A 262 -7.35 3.48 -13.06
N LEU A 263 -8.55 3.38 -12.52
CA LEU A 263 -9.62 2.47 -12.95
C LEU A 263 -10.82 3.27 -13.45
N ASN A 264 -11.71 2.62 -14.20
CA ASN A 264 -12.83 3.23 -14.90
C ASN A 264 -13.99 3.73 -14.01
N GLY A 265 -13.86 3.63 -12.68
CA GLY A 265 -14.88 4.03 -11.72
C GLY A 265 -15.16 2.94 -10.69
N ASP A 266 -15.88 3.31 -9.64
CA ASP A 266 -16.21 2.46 -8.50
C ASP A 266 -17.39 1.50 -8.77
N ILE A 267 -18.32 1.88 -9.68
CA ILE A 267 -19.51 1.10 -10.05
C ILE A 267 -19.44 0.49 -11.46
N ALA A 268 -18.46 0.83 -12.28
CA ALA A 268 -18.31 0.36 -13.66
C ALA A 268 -17.53 -0.96 -13.78
N GLY A 269 -17.60 -1.83 -12.76
CA GLY A 269 -16.89 -3.11 -12.72
C GLY A 269 -15.42 -3.03 -12.28
N ARG A 270 -14.86 -1.83 -12.06
CA ARG A 270 -13.51 -1.58 -11.51
C ARG A 270 -12.37 -2.23 -12.30
N TYR A 271 -12.27 -1.88 -13.57
CA TYR A 271 -11.15 -2.28 -14.44
C TYR A 271 -10.49 -1.06 -15.08
N VAL A 272 -9.35 -1.24 -15.75
CA VAL A 272 -8.62 -0.12 -16.39
C VAL A 272 -9.48 0.63 -17.43
N PRO A 273 -9.35 1.96 -17.55
CA PRO A 273 -10.09 2.75 -18.55
C PRO A 273 -9.95 2.19 -19.97
N ASP A 274 -11.05 2.22 -20.72
CA ASP A 274 -11.15 1.71 -22.10
C ASP A 274 -10.73 0.25 -22.31
N ALA A 275 -10.61 -0.53 -21.22
CA ALA A 275 -10.00 -1.87 -21.23
C ALA A 275 -8.56 -1.87 -21.81
N LYS A 276 -7.80 -0.79 -21.55
CA LYS A 276 -6.41 -0.61 -21.96
C LYS A 276 -5.52 -0.26 -20.77
N VAL A 277 -4.56 -1.14 -20.47
CA VAL A 277 -3.69 -0.94 -19.30
C VAL A 277 -2.70 0.20 -19.59
N ALA A 278 -2.58 1.13 -18.64
CA ALA A 278 -1.57 2.18 -18.63
C ALA A 278 -1.20 2.56 -17.20
N VAL A 279 0.10 2.72 -16.95
CA VAL A 279 0.60 3.41 -15.75
C VAL A 279 0.73 4.89 -16.10
N TYR A 280 0.27 5.77 -15.22
CA TYR A 280 0.39 7.21 -15.41
C TYR A 280 1.54 7.73 -14.55
N ARG A 281 2.54 8.34 -15.19
CA ARG A 281 3.67 8.97 -14.52
C ARG A 281 3.53 10.48 -14.57
N SER A 282 3.79 11.14 -13.45
CA SER A 282 4.13 12.56 -13.41
C SER A 282 5.60 12.70 -13.02
N ARG A 283 6.26 13.75 -13.51
CA ARG A 283 7.62 14.18 -13.11
C ARG A 283 7.63 15.62 -12.57
N ASP A 284 6.47 16.10 -12.14
CA ASP A 284 6.27 17.49 -11.73
C ASP A 284 5.25 17.62 -10.60
N ARG A 285 5.23 16.63 -9.70
CA ARG A 285 4.37 16.55 -8.52
C ARG A 285 2.88 16.50 -8.85
N GLY A 286 2.52 15.82 -9.94
CA GLY A 286 1.14 15.59 -10.38
C GLY A 286 0.53 16.74 -11.19
N ARG A 287 1.33 17.71 -11.66
CA ARG A 287 0.80 18.81 -12.50
C ARG A 287 0.48 18.33 -13.92
N ASN A 288 1.29 17.42 -14.45
CA ASN A 288 1.09 16.80 -15.75
C ASN A 288 1.28 15.28 -15.67
N TRP A 289 0.56 14.56 -16.52
CA TRP A 289 0.56 13.10 -16.56
C TRP A 289 0.90 12.56 -17.94
N GLN A 290 1.75 11.53 -17.97
CA GLN A 290 2.09 10.76 -19.16
C GLN A 290 1.57 9.33 -19.01
N ALA A 291 0.80 8.85 -19.99
CA ALA A 291 0.38 7.45 -20.06
C ALA A 291 1.52 6.57 -20.60
N LEU A 292 1.94 5.58 -19.82
CA LEU A 292 2.98 4.62 -20.13
C LEU A 292 2.34 3.28 -20.51
N ARG A 293 2.52 2.86 -21.77
CA ARG A 293 1.74 1.77 -22.40
C ARG A 293 2.58 0.71 -23.09
N THR A 294 3.85 0.98 -23.38
CA THR A 294 4.71 0.11 -24.18
C THR A 294 4.85 -1.26 -23.52
N GLY A 295 4.40 -2.33 -24.19
CA GLY A 295 4.42 -3.70 -23.67
C GLY A 295 3.21 -4.09 -22.80
N LEU A 296 2.25 -3.18 -22.58
CA LEU A 296 1.02 -3.44 -21.83
C LEU A 296 -0.17 -3.76 -22.74
N PRO A 297 -1.14 -4.59 -22.30
CA PRO A 297 -2.34 -4.89 -23.09
C PRO A 297 -3.16 -3.64 -23.42
N GLN A 298 -3.44 -3.41 -24.71
CA GLN A 298 -4.20 -2.24 -25.21
C GLN A 298 -5.61 -2.59 -25.73
N GLU A 299 -6.07 -3.80 -25.45
CA GLU A 299 -7.42 -4.26 -25.75
C GLU A 299 -7.82 -5.39 -24.78
N ASN A 300 -9.13 -5.52 -24.52
CA ASN A 300 -9.72 -6.60 -23.72
C ASN A 300 -9.11 -6.78 -22.32
N ALA A 301 -8.55 -5.72 -21.72
CA ALA A 301 -7.96 -5.78 -20.38
C ALA A 301 -9.00 -5.43 -19.30
N PHE A 302 -9.69 -6.44 -18.77
CA PHE A 302 -10.69 -6.28 -17.70
C PHE A 302 -10.09 -6.56 -16.31
N VAL A 303 -8.91 -6.00 -16.06
CA VAL A 303 -8.19 -6.18 -14.80
C VAL A 303 -8.25 -4.91 -13.95
N GLY A 304 -8.29 -5.08 -12.63
CA GLY A 304 -8.04 -4.02 -11.66
C GLY A 304 -6.63 -4.14 -11.09
N VAL A 305 -6.14 -3.06 -10.46
CA VAL A 305 -4.90 -3.06 -9.67
C VAL A 305 -5.26 -2.52 -8.29
N LEU A 306 -4.84 -3.24 -7.25
CA LEU A 306 -5.24 -2.98 -5.86
C LEU A 306 -4.24 -2.07 -5.15
N ARG A 307 -4.62 -1.59 -3.96
CA ARG A 307 -4.03 -0.47 -3.20
C ARG A 307 -2.51 -0.49 -3.10
N GLN A 308 -1.97 -1.66 -2.77
CA GLN A 308 -0.55 -1.86 -2.53
C GLN A 308 0.12 -2.64 -3.67
N ALA A 309 -0.57 -2.87 -4.79
CA ALA A 309 -0.08 -3.69 -5.89
C ALA A 309 0.67 -2.88 -6.96
N LEU A 310 1.30 -1.76 -6.57
CA LEU A 310 2.21 -0.94 -7.38
C LEU A 310 3.39 -0.56 -6.51
N ALA A 311 4.62 -0.86 -6.93
CA ALA A 311 5.83 -0.61 -6.15
C ALA A 311 6.98 -0.17 -7.05
N THR A 312 8.00 0.45 -6.44
CA THR A 312 9.23 0.89 -7.12
C THR A 312 10.47 0.39 -6.41
N ASP A 313 11.49 -0.05 -7.15
CA ASP A 313 12.79 -0.41 -6.57
C ASP A 313 13.76 0.77 -6.55
N ARG A 314 14.82 0.65 -5.73
CA ARG A 314 15.81 1.71 -5.52
C ARG A 314 16.98 1.68 -6.51
N LEU A 315 16.97 0.84 -7.55
CA LEU A 315 18.05 0.75 -8.54
C LEU A 315 18.01 1.90 -9.54
N GLU A 316 19.07 2.08 -10.34
CA GLU A 316 19.19 3.14 -11.35
C GLU A 316 19.29 2.52 -12.76
N PRO A 317 18.34 2.79 -13.68
CA PRO A 317 17.05 3.49 -13.48
C PRO A 317 16.13 2.75 -12.49
N ALA A 318 15.17 3.44 -11.87
CA ALA A 318 14.24 2.79 -10.93
C ALA A 318 13.32 1.80 -11.65
N GLY A 319 13.14 0.62 -11.06
CA GLY A 319 12.14 -0.33 -11.53
C GLY A 319 10.75 0.07 -11.05
N VAL A 320 9.72 -0.22 -11.85
CA VAL A 320 8.30 -0.05 -11.50
C VAL A 320 7.59 -1.37 -11.74
N TYR A 321 6.77 -1.80 -10.79
CA TYR A 321 6.14 -3.11 -10.79
C TYR A 321 4.68 -2.98 -10.41
N PHE A 322 3.78 -3.67 -11.12
CA PHE A 322 2.38 -3.76 -10.69
C PHE A 322 1.79 -5.15 -10.86
N GLY A 323 0.88 -5.49 -9.94
CA GLY A 323 0.18 -6.75 -9.90
C GLY A 323 -1.32 -6.54 -10.09
N THR A 324 -1.94 -7.41 -10.87
CA THR A 324 -3.35 -7.25 -11.25
C THR A 324 -4.26 -8.19 -10.47
N SER A 325 -5.54 -7.85 -10.44
CA SER A 325 -6.59 -8.72 -9.91
C SER A 325 -6.79 -10.00 -10.73
N GLY A 326 -6.27 -10.04 -11.96
CA GLY A 326 -6.28 -11.23 -12.83
C GLY A 326 -5.10 -12.17 -12.60
N GLY A 327 -4.12 -11.81 -11.77
CA GLY A 327 -2.96 -12.65 -11.49
C GLY A 327 -1.74 -12.39 -12.36
N GLN A 328 -1.75 -11.33 -13.18
CA GLN A 328 -0.59 -10.90 -13.94
C GLN A 328 0.30 -9.95 -13.12
N LEU A 329 1.60 -10.22 -13.10
CA LEU A 329 2.67 -9.35 -12.60
C LEU A 329 3.42 -8.73 -13.78
N TYR A 330 3.47 -7.40 -13.81
CA TYR A 330 4.23 -6.63 -14.79
C TYR A 330 5.43 -5.95 -14.14
N ALA A 331 6.54 -5.92 -14.87
CA ALA A 331 7.78 -5.26 -14.47
C ALA A 331 8.27 -4.32 -15.57
N SER A 332 8.80 -3.18 -15.14
CA SER A 332 9.54 -2.22 -15.95
C SER A 332 10.87 -1.94 -15.24
N PRO A 333 12.03 -2.10 -15.90
CA PRO A 333 13.34 -1.76 -15.34
C PRO A 333 13.77 -0.30 -15.64
N ASP A 334 12.90 0.48 -16.28
CA ASP A 334 13.20 1.76 -16.94
C ASP A 334 12.15 2.85 -16.59
N GLU A 335 11.82 2.99 -15.30
CA GLU A 335 10.90 4.02 -14.80
C GLU A 335 9.52 4.03 -15.47
N GLY A 336 9.06 2.85 -15.90
CA GLY A 336 7.78 2.63 -16.56
C GLY A 336 7.79 2.83 -18.07
N ASP A 337 8.91 3.15 -18.72
CA ASP A 337 8.94 3.45 -20.16
C ASP A 337 8.63 2.20 -21.01
N SER A 338 9.00 1.00 -20.55
CA SER A 338 8.63 -0.27 -21.17
C SER A 338 8.30 -1.37 -20.15
N TRP A 339 7.34 -2.24 -20.50
CA TRP A 339 6.79 -3.24 -19.60
C TRP A 339 6.90 -4.66 -20.16
N ARG A 340 7.03 -5.64 -19.26
CA ARG A 340 6.89 -7.06 -19.55
C ARG A 340 6.01 -7.73 -18.51
N CYS A 341 5.14 -8.64 -18.95
CA CYS A 341 4.47 -9.56 -18.04
C CYS A 341 5.46 -10.65 -17.63
N VAL A 342 5.87 -10.66 -16.35
CA VAL A 342 6.90 -11.57 -15.83
C VAL A 342 6.32 -12.78 -15.09
N ALA A 343 5.06 -12.70 -14.63
CA ALA A 343 4.32 -13.84 -14.12
C ALA A 343 2.82 -13.71 -14.46
N PRO A 344 2.28 -14.50 -15.41
CA PRO A 344 0.91 -14.30 -15.91
C PRO A 344 -0.20 -15.05 -15.16
N HIS A 345 0.13 -15.98 -14.25
CA HIS A 345 -0.84 -16.94 -13.68
C HIS A 345 -0.81 -17.04 -12.15
N LEU A 346 -0.48 -15.94 -11.46
CA LEU A 346 -0.57 -15.89 -10.01
C LEU A 346 -2.04 -15.84 -9.55
N PRO A 347 -2.34 -16.12 -8.28
CA PRO A 347 -3.61 -15.71 -7.69
C PRO A 347 -3.76 -14.18 -7.72
N VAL A 348 -4.96 -13.69 -7.37
CA VAL A 348 -5.25 -12.25 -7.23
C VAL A 348 -4.14 -11.58 -6.41
N ILE A 349 -3.38 -10.68 -7.05
CA ILE A 349 -2.28 -9.95 -6.41
C ILE A 349 -2.89 -8.76 -5.67
N VAL A 350 -2.58 -8.62 -4.39
CA VAL A 350 -3.12 -7.58 -3.52
C VAL A 350 -2.06 -6.57 -3.07
N SER A 351 -0.79 -7.00 -3.00
CA SER A 351 0.34 -6.12 -2.69
C SER A 351 1.62 -6.53 -3.41
N LEU A 352 2.50 -5.56 -3.61
CA LEU A 352 3.87 -5.72 -4.03
C LEU A 352 4.78 -4.89 -3.14
N GLU A 353 5.93 -5.45 -2.79
CA GLU A 353 7.03 -4.73 -2.16
C GLU A 353 8.35 -5.14 -2.82
N THR A 354 9.30 -4.21 -2.92
CA THR A 354 10.63 -4.49 -3.49
C THR A 354 11.67 -4.61 -2.40
N LEU A 355 12.57 -5.58 -2.53
CA LEU A 355 13.76 -5.73 -1.70
C LEU A 355 14.99 -5.89 -2.59
N SER A 356 16.07 -5.16 -2.29
CA SER A 356 17.38 -5.39 -2.92
C SER A 356 18.27 -6.13 -1.94
N VAL A 357 18.74 -7.32 -2.33
CA VAL A 357 19.67 -8.12 -1.52
C VAL A 357 21.05 -8.18 -2.19
N PRO A 358 22.15 -8.14 -1.41
CA PRO A 358 23.47 -8.49 -1.93
C PRO A 358 23.46 -9.93 -2.45
N ARG A 359 24.05 -10.16 -3.62
CA ARG A 359 24.19 -11.49 -4.20
C ARG A 359 25.38 -12.25 -3.64
#